data_AF-A0AA36APT0-F1
#
_entry.id   AF-A0AA36APT0-F1
#
_cell.length_a   1.000
_cell.length_b   1.000
_cell.length_c   1.000
_cell.angle_alpha   90.00
_cell.angle_beta   90.00
_cell.angle_gamma   90.00
#
_symmetry.space_group_name_H-M   'P 1'
#
loop_
_entity.id
_entity.type
_entity.pdbx_description
1 polymer ?
#
loop_
_entity_poly.entity_id
_entity_poly.type
_entity_poly.pdbx_seq_one_letter_code
_entity_poly.pdbx_strand_id
1 'polypeptide(L)'
;MNELTVKNFKAKAIDDRMMALSKEERMADRMMDLSKEERIEQPIYFTAVGKLIKKFKETGSVLDKPRSGRPKNSDETKEAVMAKVSASPKKSLRRTSTVLGVPKPTIHKMLIEKKFHRYNLQILHHLNEDDPDRRM
;
A
#
# COMPACT_ATOMS: atom_id res chain seq x y z
N MET A 1 -50.01 2.59 -39.69
CA MET A 1 -48.74 3.33 -39.51
C MET A 1 -47.67 2.31 -39.16
N ASN A 2 -46.75 2.02 -40.09
CA ASN A 2 -45.73 0.97 -39.95
C ASN A 2 -44.75 1.29 -38.80
N GLU A 3 -44.44 0.31 -37.95
CA GLU A 3 -43.51 0.46 -36.84
C GLU A 3 -42.10 0.94 -37.27
N LEU A 4 -41.69 0.61 -38.50
CA LEU A 4 -40.44 1.09 -39.10
C LEU A 4 -40.43 2.60 -39.31
N THR A 5 -41.54 3.23 -39.68
CA THR A 5 -41.55 4.69 -39.86
C THR A 5 -41.46 5.39 -38.50
N VAL A 6 -42.14 4.89 -37.47
CA VAL A 6 -42.08 5.45 -36.10
C VAL A 6 -40.69 5.33 -35.48
N LYS A 7 -40.00 4.20 -35.67
CA LYS A 7 -38.60 4.01 -35.22
C LYS A 7 -37.64 4.97 -35.94
N ASN A 8 -37.83 5.17 -37.25
CA ASN A 8 -37.00 6.09 -38.05
C ASN A 8 -37.24 7.58 -37.68
N PHE A 9 -38.47 7.96 -37.32
CA PHE A 9 -38.75 9.31 -36.83
C PHE A 9 -38.16 9.57 -35.44
N LYS A 10 -38.18 8.59 -34.53
CA LYS A 10 -37.50 8.69 -33.22
C LYS A 10 -35.98 8.79 -33.37
N ALA A 11 -35.38 8.01 -34.25
CA ALA A 11 -33.93 8.03 -34.49
C ALA A 11 -33.44 9.39 -35.03
N LYS A 12 -34.12 9.95 -36.05
CA LYS A 12 -33.80 11.28 -36.58
C LYS A 12 -33.95 12.40 -35.53
N ALA A 13 -35.00 12.36 -34.72
CA ALA A 13 -35.22 13.36 -33.66
C ALA A 13 -34.16 13.30 -32.55
N ILE A 14 -33.58 12.11 -32.30
CA ILE A 14 -32.44 11.95 -31.39
C ILE A 14 -31.18 12.55 -32.03
N ASP A 15 -30.88 12.24 -33.29
CA ASP A 15 -29.70 12.77 -33.99
C ASP A 15 -29.71 14.31 -34.13
N ASP A 16 -30.88 14.89 -34.41
CA ASP A 16 -31.05 16.35 -34.50
C ASP A 16 -30.89 17.03 -33.13
N ARG A 17 -31.34 16.36 -32.04
CA ARG A 17 -31.14 16.81 -30.65
C ARG A 17 -29.67 16.65 -30.22
N MET A 18 -29.01 15.58 -30.65
CA MET A 18 -27.58 15.32 -30.46
C MET A 18 -26.70 16.31 -31.21
N MET A 19 -27.19 16.92 -32.29
CA MET A 19 -26.53 17.98 -33.06
C MET A 19 -26.73 19.40 -32.49
N ALA A 20 -27.69 19.60 -31.57
CA ALA A 20 -27.99 20.90 -30.96
C ALA A 20 -27.30 21.13 -29.60
N LEU A 21 -26.85 20.06 -28.93
CA LEU A 21 -26.17 20.14 -27.64
C LEU A 21 -24.70 20.55 -27.80
N SER A 22 -24.16 21.25 -26.79
CA SER A 22 -22.74 21.62 -26.73
C SER A 22 -21.85 20.38 -26.72
N LYS A 23 -20.57 20.51 -27.14
CA LYS A 23 -19.62 19.37 -27.18
C LYS A 23 -19.50 18.64 -25.84
N GLU A 24 -19.67 19.37 -24.74
CA GLU A 24 -19.57 18.88 -23.36
C GLU A 24 -20.73 17.93 -23.01
N GLU A 25 -21.95 18.30 -23.41
CA GLU A 25 -23.17 17.50 -23.20
C GLU A 25 -23.15 16.21 -24.05
N ARG A 26 -22.69 16.30 -25.31
CA ARG A 26 -22.52 15.12 -26.17
C ARG A 26 -21.47 14.14 -25.65
N MET A 27 -20.43 14.65 -24.99
CA MET A 27 -19.40 13.83 -24.38
C MET A 27 -19.94 13.12 -23.13
N ALA A 28 -20.75 13.80 -22.31
CA ALA A 28 -21.38 13.22 -21.14
C ALA A 28 -22.32 12.05 -21.49
N ASP A 29 -23.18 12.21 -22.50
CA ASP A 29 -24.12 11.15 -22.91
C ASP A 29 -23.41 9.95 -23.55
N ARG A 30 -22.40 10.16 -24.41
CA ARG A 30 -21.59 9.06 -24.96
C ARG A 30 -20.84 8.28 -23.88
N MET A 31 -20.38 8.97 -22.84
CA MET A 31 -19.71 8.33 -21.69
C MET A 31 -20.70 7.48 -20.89
N MET A 32 -21.97 7.89 -20.78
CA MET A 32 -23.01 7.07 -20.16
C MET A 32 -23.35 5.83 -20.99
N ASP A 33 -23.44 5.96 -22.31
CA ASP A 33 -23.80 4.82 -23.17
C ASP A 33 -22.68 3.79 -23.29
N LEU A 34 -21.42 4.22 -23.41
CA LEU A 34 -20.27 3.30 -23.39
C LEU A 34 -20.15 2.51 -22.08
N SER A 35 -20.69 3.04 -20.97
CA SER A 35 -20.65 2.37 -19.65
C SER A 35 -21.73 1.30 -19.45
N LYS A 36 -22.76 1.23 -20.32
CA LYS A 36 -23.87 0.26 -20.18
C LYS A 36 -23.56 -1.10 -20.82
N GLU A 37 -22.72 -1.14 -21.86
CA GLU A 37 -22.39 -2.36 -22.62
C GLU A 37 -21.34 -3.24 -21.94
N GLU A 38 -20.40 -2.65 -21.20
CA GLU A 38 -19.36 -3.35 -20.47
C GLU A 38 -19.70 -3.35 -18.98
N ARG A 39 -19.70 -4.52 -18.33
CA ARG A 39 -19.90 -4.66 -16.88
C ARG A 39 -18.75 -4.00 -16.10
N ILE A 40 -18.70 -2.69 -16.10
CA ILE A 40 -17.81 -1.87 -15.27
C ILE A 40 -18.71 -1.28 -14.20
N GLU A 41 -18.79 -1.95 -13.04
CA GLU A 41 -19.72 -1.62 -11.95
C GLU A 41 -19.46 -0.22 -11.30
N GLN A 42 -18.48 0.53 -11.80
CA GLN A 42 -18.15 1.88 -11.35
C GLN A 42 -17.71 2.74 -12.56
N PRO A 43 -18.37 3.88 -12.84
CA PRO A 43 -17.94 4.75 -13.93
C PRO A 43 -16.53 5.31 -13.63
N ILE A 44 -15.58 5.06 -14.54
CA ILE A 44 -14.26 5.68 -14.47
C ILE A 44 -14.42 7.17 -14.80
N TYR A 45 -14.26 8.02 -13.79
CA TYR A 45 -14.39 9.46 -13.98
C TYR A 45 -13.30 10.01 -14.91
N PHE A 46 -13.68 10.91 -15.81
CA PHE A 46 -12.75 11.63 -16.72
C PHE A 46 -11.55 12.26 -15.99
N THR A 47 -11.78 12.74 -14.76
CA THR A 47 -10.74 13.32 -13.89
C THR A 47 -9.67 12.29 -13.49
N ALA A 48 -10.04 11.01 -13.33
CA ALA A 48 -9.10 9.94 -13.05
C ALA A 48 -8.18 9.70 -14.25
N VAL A 49 -8.74 9.61 -15.46
CA VAL A 49 -7.98 9.44 -16.71
C VAL A 49 -7.02 10.62 -16.92
N GLY A 50 -7.47 11.85 -16.71
CA GLY A 50 -6.63 13.04 -16.79
C GLY A 50 -5.44 13.03 -15.80
N LYS A 51 -5.67 12.58 -14.56
CA LYS A 51 -4.61 12.42 -13.56
C LYS A 51 -3.60 11.34 -13.96
N LEU A 52 -4.06 10.22 -14.53
CA LEU A 52 -3.19 9.14 -14.99
C LEU A 52 -2.31 9.59 -16.17
N ILE A 53 -2.89 10.29 -17.15
CA ILE A 53 -2.14 10.84 -18.29
C ILE A 53 -1.09 11.85 -17.81
N LYS A 54 -1.46 12.76 -16.90
CA LYS A 54 -0.52 13.72 -16.32
C LYS A 54 0.63 13.02 -15.60
N LYS A 55 0.32 12.04 -14.74
CA LYS A 55 1.30 11.23 -14.00
C LYS A 55 2.26 10.49 -14.94
N PHE A 56 1.72 9.88 -16.00
CA PHE A 56 2.52 9.19 -17.01
C PHE A 56 3.43 10.16 -17.79
N LYS A 57 2.95 11.34 -18.18
CA LYS A 57 3.78 12.36 -18.84
C LYS A 57 4.91 12.89 -17.95
N GLU A 58 4.67 13.03 -16.64
CA GLU A 58 5.65 13.53 -15.69
C GLU A 58 6.72 12.49 -15.31
N THR A 59 6.32 11.24 -15.06
CA THR A 59 7.20 10.21 -14.48
C THR A 59 7.51 9.04 -15.42
N GLY A 60 6.85 8.97 -16.58
CA GLY A 60 6.92 7.81 -17.49
C GLY A 60 6.19 6.57 -16.97
N SER A 61 5.52 6.66 -15.82
CA SER A 61 4.86 5.54 -15.17
C SER A 61 3.55 5.95 -14.52
N VAL A 62 2.64 4.99 -14.42
CA VAL A 62 1.34 5.13 -13.73
C VAL A 62 1.41 4.59 -12.29
N LEU A 63 2.55 4.02 -11.87
CA LEU A 63 2.74 3.47 -10.53
C LEU A 63 2.61 4.52 -9.43
N ASP A 64 2.02 4.15 -8.30
CA ASP A 64 1.88 5.04 -7.16
C ASP A 64 3.22 5.50 -6.60
N LYS A 65 3.31 6.81 -6.36
CA LYS A 65 4.44 7.39 -5.66
C LYS A 65 4.42 6.87 -4.22
N PRO A 66 5.58 6.61 -3.60
CA PRO A 66 5.63 6.24 -2.20
C PRO A 66 4.94 7.33 -1.38
N ARG A 67 3.99 6.92 -0.53
CA ARG A 67 3.27 7.86 0.33
C ARG A 67 4.23 8.46 1.33
N SER A 68 4.17 9.78 1.52
CA SER A 68 4.83 10.43 2.65
C SER A 68 4.14 9.97 3.94
N GLY A 69 4.77 9.03 4.64
CA GLY A 69 4.32 8.58 5.95
C GLY A 69 4.77 9.52 7.07
N ARG A 70 4.40 9.19 8.31
CA ARG A 70 4.94 9.85 9.51
C ARG A 70 6.47 9.75 9.51
N PRO A 71 7.21 10.84 9.80
CA PRO A 71 8.67 10.78 9.87
C PRO A 71 9.10 9.75 10.90
N LYS A 72 10.04 8.88 10.50
CA LYS A 72 10.68 7.92 11.39
C LYS A 72 11.60 8.67 12.36
N ASN A 73 12.04 8.01 13.43
CA ASN A 73 13.03 8.60 14.35
C ASN A 73 14.29 9.03 13.59
N SER A 74 14.97 10.08 14.06
CA SER A 74 16.18 10.60 13.43
C SER A 74 17.28 9.54 13.36
N ASP A 75 18.13 9.62 12.35
CA ASP A 75 19.20 8.63 12.16
C ASP A 75 20.21 8.65 13.30
N GLU A 76 20.48 9.83 13.88
CA GLU A 76 21.29 10.00 15.09
C GLU A 76 20.78 9.14 16.26
N THR A 77 19.46 9.14 16.50
CA THR A 77 18.89 8.34 17.61
C THR A 77 19.05 6.85 17.36
N LYS A 78 18.94 6.40 16.10
CA LYS A 78 19.15 5.00 15.73
C LYS A 78 20.60 4.62 15.97
N GLU A 79 21.55 5.44 15.56
CA GLU A 79 22.98 5.20 15.75
C GLU A 79 23.34 5.13 17.22
N ALA A 80 22.86 6.06 18.04
CA ALA A 80 23.08 6.05 19.48
C ALA A 80 22.53 4.78 20.16
N VAL A 81 21.32 4.35 19.78
CA VAL A 81 20.74 3.08 20.25
C VAL A 81 21.61 1.90 19.85
N MET A 82 22.08 1.86 18.59
CA MET A 82 22.90 0.76 18.10
C MET A 82 24.27 0.69 18.75
N ALA A 83 24.95 1.83 18.92
CA ALA A 83 26.22 1.92 19.62
C ALA A 83 26.09 1.45 21.07
N LYS A 84 24.97 1.78 21.74
CA LYS A 84 24.75 1.35 23.12
C LYS A 84 24.48 -0.14 23.25
N VAL A 85 23.70 -0.70 22.32
CA VAL A 85 23.38 -2.13 22.31
C VAL A 85 24.61 -2.97 21.92
N SER A 86 25.42 -2.51 20.96
CA SER A 86 26.66 -3.19 20.59
C SER A 86 27.69 -3.17 21.73
N ALA A 87 27.82 -2.05 22.44
CA ALA A 87 28.72 -1.93 23.60
C ALA A 87 28.28 -2.79 24.81
N SER A 88 27.00 -3.15 24.91
CA SER A 88 26.48 -3.91 26.06
C SER A 88 25.26 -4.77 25.68
N PRO A 89 25.45 -5.87 24.93
CA PRO A 89 24.35 -6.65 24.37
C PRO A 89 23.52 -7.41 25.42
N LYS A 90 24.11 -7.69 26.59
CA LYS A 90 23.43 -8.38 27.70
C LYS A 90 22.51 -7.47 28.53
N LYS A 91 22.59 -6.15 28.36
CA LYS A 91 21.79 -5.20 29.15
C LYS A 91 20.34 -5.15 28.67
N SER A 92 19.41 -4.91 29.60
CA SER A 92 17.99 -4.85 29.27
C SER A 92 17.64 -3.61 28.45
N LEU A 93 16.67 -3.76 27.53
CA LEU A 93 16.15 -2.65 26.74
C LEU A 93 15.48 -1.56 27.59
N ARG A 94 15.02 -1.91 28.80
CA ARG A 94 14.47 -0.93 29.75
C ARG A 94 15.57 -0.01 30.27
N ARG A 95 16.76 -0.55 30.54
CA ARG A 95 17.91 0.23 31.00
C ARG A 95 18.49 1.09 29.88
N THR A 96 18.55 0.58 28.65
CA THR A 96 18.97 1.40 27.51
C THR A 96 17.97 2.53 27.23
N SER A 97 16.66 2.25 27.34
CA SER A 97 15.59 3.25 27.26
C SER A 97 15.77 4.38 28.27
N THR A 98 16.03 4.07 29.54
CA THR A 98 16.25 5.10 30.57
C THR A 98 17.51 5.92 30.33
N VAL A 99 18.57 5.32 29.77
CA VAL A 99 19.83 6.01 29.51
C VAL A 99 19.74 6.93 28.29
N LEU A 100 19.01 6.52 27.25
CA LEU A 100 18.91 7.25 25.99
C LEU A 100 17.66 8.16 25.91
N GLY A 101 16.75 8.08 26.87
CA GLY A 101 15.47 8.78 26.84
C GLY A 101 14.50 8.31 25.73
N VAL A 102 14.84 7.23 25.02
CA VAL A 102 14.02 6.68 23.94
C VAL A 102 13.07 5.62 24.50
N PRO A 103 11.78 5.62 24.15
CA PRO A 103 10.85 4.58 24.61
C PRO A 103 11.30 3.16 24.23
N LYS A 104 11.22 2.23 25.20
CA LYS A 104 11.50 0.80 24.99
C LYS A 104 10.86 0.19 23.72
N PRO A 105 9.56 0.39 23.39
CA PRO A 105 8.97 -0.22 22.20
C PRO A 105 9.62 0.30 20.91
N THR A 106 10.08 1.55 20.91
CA THR A 106 10.78 2.16 19.77
C THR A 106 12.15 1.51 19.56
N ILE A 107 12.92 1.33 20.64
CA ILE A 107 14.20 0.60 20.61
C ILE A 107 13.99 -0.84 20.12
N HIS A 108 12.96 -1.51 20.60
CA HIS A 108 12.63 -2.86 20.18
C HIS A 108 12.33 -2.96 18.68
N LYS A 109 11.55 -2.02 18.11
CA LYS A 109 11.30 -1.95 16.67
C LYS A 109 12.59 -1.75 15.87
N MET A 110 13.47 -0.84 16.31
CA MET A 110 14.77 -0.61 15.66
C MET A 110 15.64 -1.87 15.65
N LEU A 111 15.63 -2.65 16.73
CA LEU A 111 16.40 -3.90 16.82
C LEU A 111 15.85 -4.99 15.89
N ILE A 112 14.52 -5.10 15.77
CA ILE A 112 13.89 -6.01 14.79
C ILE A 112 14.28 -5.61 13.37
N GLU A 113 14.19 -4.32 13.03
CA GLU A 113 14.58 -3.81 11.71
C GLU A 113 16.05 -4.14 11.37
N LYS A 114 16.95 -4.05 12.36
CA LYS A 114 18.37 -4.42 12.21
C LYS A 114 18.68 -5.91 12.45
N LYS A 115 17.67 -6.77 12.55
CA LYS A 115 17.80 -8.23 12.73
C LYS A 115 18.63 -8.63 13.98
N PHE A 116 18.54 -7.85 15.05
CA PHE A 116 19.11 -8.23 16.34
C PHE A 116 18.19 -9.24 17.02
N HIS A 117 18.65 -10.48 17.09
CA HIS A 117 17.95 -11.56 17.77
C HIS A 117 18.57 -11.81 19.14
N ARG A 118 17.73 -12.17 20.11
CA ARG A 118 18.23 -12.74 21.37
C ARG A 118 18.95 -14.04 21.04
N TYR A 119 20.21 -14.14 21.42
CA TYR A 119 20.93 -15.39 21.33
C TYR A 119 20.41 -16.34 22.41
N ASN A 120 19.75 -17.42 22.00
CA ASN A 120 19.30 -18.50 22.86
C ASN A 120 20.18 -19.72 22.57
N LEU A 121 20.94 -20.17 23.57
CA LEU A 121 21.65 -21.44 23.49
C LEU A 121 20.62 -22.57 23.50
N GLN A 122 20.60 -23.38 22.44
CA GLN A 122 19.92 -24.67 22.45
C GLN A 122 20.94 -25.70 22.93
N ILE A 123 20.77 -26.17 24.17
CA ILE A 123 21.59 -27.27 24.70
C ILE A 123 21.00 -28.55 24.15
N LEU A 124 21.72 -29.21 23.25
CA LEU A 124 21.34 -30.54 22.78
C LEU A 124 21.81 -31.54 23.83
N HIS A 125 20.86 -32.19 24.49
CA HIS A 125 21.16 -33.29 25.40
C HIS A 125 21.57 -34.50 24.57
N HIS A 126 22.79 -35.02 24.77
CA HIS A 126 23.18 -36.32 24.26
C HIS A 126 22.61 -37.39 25.19
N LEU A 127 22.05 -38.45 24.61
CA LEU A 127 21.64 -39.63 25.36
C LEU A 127 22.79 -40.63 25.32
N ASN A 128 23.28 -41.04 26.49
CA ASN A 128 24.27 -42.10 26.61
C ASN A 128 23.57 -43.46 26.70
N GLU A 129 24.30 -44.52 26.33
CA GLU A 129 23.80 -45.91 26.40
C GLU A 129 23.41 -46.33 27.83
N ASP A 130 24.03 -45.73 28.85
CA ASP A 130 23.76 -45.96 30.28
C ASP A 130 22.60 -45.11 30.85
N ASP A 131 22.06 -44.15 30.09
CA ASP A 131 20.98 -43.28 30.55
C ASP A 131 19.61 -43.96 30.82
N PRO A 132 19.19 -45.04 30.12
CA PRO A 132 17.92 -45.70 30.45
C PRO A 132 17.96 -46.34 31.84
N ASP A 133 19.10 -46.88 32.27
CA ASP A 133 19.24 -47.56 33.57
C ASP A 133 19.29 -46.58 34.74
N ARG A 134 19.78 -45.36 34.51
CA ARG A 134 19.87 -44.30 35.53
C ARG A 134 18.57 -43.51 35.72
N ARG A 135 17.49 -43.85 35.00
CA ARG A 135 16.18 -43.18 35.05
C ARG A 135 15.15 -43.87 35.95
N MET A 136 15.49 -45.04 36.50
CA MET A 136 14.68 -45.80 37.46
C MET A 136 15.12 -45.50 38.89
#